data_AF-A0A9N9T6T2-F1
#
_entry.id   AF-A0A9N9T6T2-F1
#
_cell.length_a   1.000
_cell.length_b   1.000
_cell.length_c   1.000
_cell.angle_alpha   90.00
_cell.angle_beta   90.00
_cell.angle_gamma   90.00
#
_symmetry.space_group_name_H-M   'P 1'
#
loop_
_entity.id
_entity.type
_entity.pdbx_description
1 polymer ?
#
loop_
_entity_poly.entity_id
_entity_poly.type
_entity_poly.pdbx_seq_one_letter_code
_entity_poly.pdbx_strand_id
1 'polypeptide(L)' 'MNIDTNIPEALKHEIKNVMQVELAVDVQIEKIVKLGEKVCLVELEKEDDQRKVMRNKIKLRNRKENV' A
#
# COMPACT_ATOMS: atom_id res chain seq x y z
N MET A 1 -4.45 -13.77 8.58
CA MET A 1 -4.15 -12.86 9.71
C MET A 1 -5.28 -11.84 9.79
N ASN A 2 -5.91 -11.65 10.95
CA ASN A 2 -6.82 -10.53 11.17
C ASN A 2 -5.97 -9.34 11.60
N ILE A 3 -5.76 -8.40 10.69
CA ILE A 3 -5.04 -7.14 10.97
C ILE A 3 -6.09 -6.10 11.34
N ASP A 4 -5.92 -5.42 12.47
CA ASP A 4 -6.78 -4.29 12.81
C ASP A 4 -6.35 -3.06 12.01
N THR A 5 -7.02 -2.84 10.88
CA THR A 5 -6.77 -1.72 9.97
C THR A 5 -7.24 -0.37 10.52
N ASN A 6 -7.86 -0.33 11.70
CA ASN A 6 -8.19 0.93 12.38
C ASN A 6 -6.99 1.49 13.17
N ILE A 7 -5.96 0.68 13.39
CA ILE A 7 -4.69 1.12 13.98
C ILE A 7 -3.81 1.67 12.85
N PRO A 8 -3.50 2.98 12.83
CA PRO A 8 -2.76 3.59 11.72
C PRO A 8 -1.41 2.93 11.45
N GLU A 9 -0.67 2.56 12.49
CA GLU A 9 0.64 1.89 12.34
C GLU A 9 0.52 0.48 11.77
N ALA A 10 -0.52 -0.29 12.15
CA ALA A 10 -0.76 -1.60 11.59
C ALA A 10 -1.11 -1.51 10.10
N LEU A 11 -1.96 -0.54 9.74
CA LEU A 11 -2.29 -0.25 8.35
C LEU A 11 -1.07 0.24 7.55
N LYS A 12 -0.25 1.11 8.14
CA LYS A 12 1.01 1.61 7.54
C LYS A 12 1.96 0.46 7.23
N HIS A 13 2.17 -0.43 8.18
CA HIS A 13 3.01 -1.60 8.02
C HIS A 13 2.50 -2.53 6.91
N GLU A 14 1.19 -2.82 6.90
CA GLU A 14 0.62 -3.72 5.91
C GLU A 14 0.69 -3.15 4.49
N ILE A 15 0.36 -1.86 4.32
CA ILE A 15 0.46 -1.20 3.01
C ILE A 15 1.92 -1.15 2.54
N LYS A 16 2.87 -0.86 3.43
CA LYS A 16 4.30 -0.91 3.08
C LYS A 16 4.71 -2.31 2.62
N ASN A 17 4.27 -3.35 3.33
CA ASN A 17 4.53 -4.74 2.96
C ASN A 17 3.94 -5.07 1.57
N VAL A 18 2.71 -4.65 1.28
CA VAL A 18 2.09 -4.84 -0.05
C VAL A 18 2.90 -4.14 -1.15
N MET A 19 3.32 -2.89 -0.94
CA MET A 19 4.15 -2.16 -1.92
C MET A 19 5.50 -2.86 -2.15
N GLN A 20 6.11 -3.39 -1.09
CA GLN A 20 7.37 -4.11 -1.21
C GLN A 20 7.22 -5.46 -1.91
N VAL A 21 6.27 -6.30 -1.47
CA VAL A 21 6.11 -7.68 -1.97
C VAL A 21 5.51 -7.69 -3.38
N GLU A 22 4.46 -6.92 -3.61
CA GLU A 22 3.70 -7.01 -4.86
C GLU A 22 4.24 -6.07 -5.94
N LEU A 23 4.78 -4.91 -5.54
CA LEU A 23 5.27 -3.91 -6.49
C LEU A 23 6.79 -3.87 -6.60
N ALA A 24 7.52 -4.50 -5.66
CA ALA A 24 8.98 -4.38 -5.51
C ALA A 24 9.42 -2.92 -5.33
N VAL A 25 8.67 -2.15 -4.54
CA VAL A 25 8.98 -0.75 -4.21
C VAL A 25 9.09 -0.63 -2.69
N ASP A 26 10.27 -0.27 -2.20
CA ASP A 26 10.43 0.18 -0.82
C ASP A 26 10.04 1.66 -0.73
N VAL A 27 9.15 1.98 0.19
CA VAL A 27 8.59 3.31 0.36
C VAL A 27 8.71 3.78 1.80
N GLN A 28 8.80 5.09 1.98
CA GLN A 28 8.57 5.75 3.26
C GLN A 28 7.20 6.42 3.21
N ILE A 29 6.31 5.97 4.09
CA ILE A 29 4.95 6.50 4.23
C ILE A 29 5.00 7.62 5.27
N GLU A 30 4.68 8.83 4.87
CA GLU A 30 4.57 9.99 5.76
C GLU A 30 3.27 9.90 6.56
N LYS A 31 2.15 9.66 5.87
CA LYS A 31 0.82 9.61 6.46
C LYS A 31 -0.03 8.52 5.84
N ILE A 32 -0.90 7.94 6.65
CA ILE A 32 -1.92 7.00 6.18
C ILE A 32 -3.27 7.31 6.81
N VAL A 33 -4.32 7.28 6.00
CA VAL A 33 -5.69 7.54 6.43
C VAL A 33 -6.60 6.48 5.86
N LYS A 34 -7.30 5.74 6.72
CA LYS A 34 -8.37 4.84 6.29
C LYS A 34 -9.57 5.68 5.86
N LEU A 35 -10.04 5.49 4.63
CA LEU A 35 -11.22 6.17 4.08
C LEU A 35 -12.46 5.27 4.07
N GLY A 36 -12.27 3.96 4.11
CA GLY A 36 -13.34 2.96 4.16
C GLY A 36 -12.78 1.56 4.43
N GLU A 37 -13.65 0.55 4.35
CA GLU A 37 -13.28 -0.83 4.67
C GLU A 37 -12.15 -1.37 3.78
N LYS A 38 -12.16 -1.02 2.48
CA LYS A 38 -11.18 -1.48 1.48
C LYS A 38 -10.37 -0.35 0.86
N VAL A 39 -10.42 0.85 1.42
CA VAL A 39 -9.81 2.05 0.83
C VAL A 39 -9.05 2.83 1.88
N CYS A 40 -7.81 3.17 1.55
CA CYS A 40 -6.98 4.09 2.33
C CYS A 40 -6.28 5.09 1.40
N LEU A 41 -5.94 6.24 1.96
CA LEU A 41 -5.08 7.25 1.35
C LEU A 41 -3.70 7.14 1.97
N VAL A 42 -2.67 7.13 1.13
CA VAL A 42 -1.27 6.96 1.51
C VAL A 42 -0.51 8.15 0.97
N GLU A 43 0.15 8.88 1.86
CA GLU A 43 1.06 9.97 1.54
C GLU A 43 2.49 9.43 1.65
N LEU A 44 3.26 9.57 0.59
CA LEU A 44 4.65 9.11 0.51
C LEU A 44 5.58 10.30 0.65
N GLU A 45 6.69 10.13 1.37
CA GLU A 45 7.67 11.19 1.57
C GLU A 45 8.33 11.67 0.26
N LYS A 46 8.37 10.81 -0.77
CA LYS A 46 9.06 11.07 -2.04
C LYS A 46 8.12 10.88 -3.23
N GLU A 47 8.04 11.91 -4.07
CA GLU A 47 7.25 11.87 -5.31
C GLU A 47 7.74 10.78 -6.28
N ASP A 48 9.05 10.53 -6.34
CA ASP A 48 9.61 9.48 -7.19
C ASP A 48 9.15 8.08 -6.78
N ASP A 49 8.90 7.84 -5.50
CA ASP A 49 8.39 6.56 -5.02
C ASP A 49 6.91 6.40 -5.39
N GLN A 50 6.12 7.49 -5.36
CA GLN A 50 4.76 7.49 -5.89
C GLN A 50 4.75 7.12 -7.38
N ARG A 51 5.65 7.68 -8.19
CA ARG A 51 5.77 7.35 -9.62
C ARG A 51 6.14 5.88 -9.83
N LYS A 52 7.05 5.32 -9.03
CA LYS A 52 7.41 3.88 -9.09
C LYS A 52 6.23 2.98 -8.75
N VAL A 53 5.49 3.29 -7.67
CA VAL A 53 4.27 2.57 -7.27
C VAL A 53 3.26 2.58 -8.41
N MET A 54 2.99 3.74 -9.01
CA MET A 54 2.02 3.85 -10.10
C MET A 54 2.44 3.09 -11.36
N ARG A 55 3.73 3.13 -11.72
CA ARG A 55 4.27 2.35 -12.86
C ARG A 55 4.18 0.85 -12.62
N ASN A 56 4.51 0.40 -11.41
CA ASN A 56 4.53 -1.03 -11.08
C ASN A 56 3.14 -1.59 -10.77
N LYS A 57 2.12 -0.75 -10.58
CA LYS A 57 0.72 -1.16 -10.36
C LYS A 57 0.20 -2.12 -11.43
N ILE A 58 0.72 -2.07 -12.65
CA ILE A 58 0.36 -3.02 -13.72
C ILE A 58 0.60 -4.49 -13.33
N LYS A 59 1.57 -4.77 -12.44
CA LYS A 59 1.83 -6.11 -11.91
C LYS A 59 0.63 -6.68 -11.16
N LEU A 60 -0.21 -5.82 -10.57
CA LEU A 60 -1.42 -6.23 -9.87
C LEU A 60 -2.58 -6.60 -10.81
N ARG A 61 -2.52 -6.23 -12.09
CA ARG A 61 -3.63 -6.41 -13.05
C ARG A 61 -3.99 -7.88 -13.29
N ASN A 62 -3.01 -8.78 -13.15
CA ASN A 62 -3.18 -10.22 -13.38
C ASN A 62 -3.26 -11.02 -12.08
N ARG A 63 -3.34 -10.36 -10.94
CA ARG A 63 -3.53 -11.02 -9.65
C ARG A 63 -4.94 -11.58 -9.65
N LYS A 64 -5.08 -12.88 -9.91
CA LYS A 64 -6.36 -13.58 -9.71
C LYS A 64 -6.77 -13.32 -8.26
N GLU A 65 -7.94 -12.73 -8.07
CA GLU A 65 -8.59 -12.67 -6.77
C GLU A 65 -8.81 -14.13 -6.33
N ASN A 66 -7.90 -14.67 -5.53
CA ASN A 66 -8.20 -15.84 -4.72
C ASN A 66 -9.08 -15.33 -3.58
N VAL A 67 -10.38 -15.23 -3.86
CA VAL A 67 -11.44 -15.12 -2.86
C VAL A 67 -11.92 -16.52 -2.54
#